data_AF-K2DZ43-F1
#
_entry.id   AF-K2DZ43-F1
#
_cell.length_a   1.000
_cell.length_b   1.000
_cell.length_c   1.000
_cell.angle_alpha   90.00
_cell.angle_beta   90.00
_cell.angle_gamma   90.00
#
_symmetry.space_group_name_H-M   'P 1'
#
loop_
_entity.id
_entity.type
_entity.pdbx_description
1 polymer ?
#
loop_
_entity_poly.entity_id
_entity_poly.type
_entity_poly.pdbx_seq_one_letter_code
_entity_poly.pdbx_strand_id
1 'polypeptide(L)'
;MKKMLQDLSKTNISNKLSVAQSLTPVYKKASIDTQKPAQTVNGLDEVLLSKPAFKVSLEDNKIIEKTIQERLSNPEIRKAIMGALIYMDDTQVRNRPGKLNSRYDSSSGDGNKGTISLKIPFKKDPIDIHIPGIAITNEEGEWSSYIHLRFNKKGRFPVSIQDSNLFMTSFISYPLYLFDEKSLPAHKQIIKKMNKMSIENINSYKRGDAYNFWQELPGKSSKNKRTAPHNISMKFWGEIIKFGLKQPLKTLLSPITKQVDPLLYDWAYVIIDPTKNPHGYDSFLNIPNDADDTSVAVAAQKLYSEKYDPDSKVDLNALSQLEQFRDIDRQKQCSMDSWKGNNTGAFLTWLKDENKDIFATPDSGVIPSAVNLVDEVVNANAVFSMALNGMKDSEGYNSACMLIKDAVDKKNWQKTSIFYPQRMIFPYCASRAFRDGGADNSVMKNAMKKLLKDVLEDQRDFVKQNPDKPGAFPGGADRTTDLSTALGVIFLLNVGKDLANEIGAGKEYDEVLKNGVNYLLRNSSPHKIENFDTFNRDKLRTLESGKGLKWEAGLFFAGDPQNCTQWWSEAYTTAMALEALAKYSLAYDKGGVSISAGRRINIEEYARDTEKAEKEFKFNIS
;
A
#
# COMPACT_ATOMS: atom_id res chain seq x y z
N MET A 1 1.43 -32.73 -3.95
CA MET A 1 1.63 -31.89 -5.16
C MET A 1 0.82 -32.37 -6.36
N LYS A 2 1.00 -33.60 -6.88
CA LYS A 2 0.20 -34.12 -8.03
C LYS A 2 -1.31 -34.14 -7.78
N LYS A 3 -1.75 -34.58 -6.58
CA LYS A 3 -3.15 -34.54 -6.13
C LYS A 3 -3.68 -33.10 -5.97
N MET A 4 -2.86 -32.19 -5.43
CA MET A 4 -3.18 -30.76 -5.29
C MET A 4 -3.36 -30.06 -6.66
N LEU A 5 -2.49 -30.37 -7.64
CA LEU A 5 -2.61 -29.88 -9.01
C LEU A 5 -3.82 -30.49 -9.74
N GLN A 6 -4.15 -31.76 -9.45
CA GLN A 6 -5.36 -32.43 -9.96
C GLN A 6 -6.66 -31.90 -9.34
N ASP A 7 -6.64 -31.46 -8.08
CA ASP A 7 -7.82 -30.89 -7.42
C ASP A 7 -8.07 -29.45 -7.91
N LEU A 8 -7.01 -28.67 -8.19
CA LEU A 8 -7.11 -27.38 -8.86
C LEU A 8 -7.67 -27.49 -10.29
N SER A 9 -7.26 -28.51 -11.07
CA SER A 9 -7.77 -28.69 -12.43
C SER A 9 -9.23 -29.17 -12.49
N LYS A 10 -9.71 -29.86 -11.45
CA LYS A 10 -11.08 -30.37 -11.35
C LYS A 10 -12.11 -29.34 -10.89
N THR A 11 -11.69 -28.17 -10.41
CA THR A 11 -12.61 -27.14 -9.91
C THR A 11 -13.17 -26.24 -11.04
N ASN A 12 -12.76 -26.46 -12.29
CA ASN A 12 -13.33 -25.82 -13.47
C ASN A 12 -14.61 -26.50 -13.92
N ILE A 13 -15.74 -25.97 -13.47
CA ILE A 13 -17.03 -26.25 -14.11
C ILE A 13 -17.05 -25.47 -15.43
N SER A 14 -17.01 -26.21 -16.54
CA SER A 14 -17.24 -25.66 -17.87
C SER A 14 -18.72 -25.31 -18.08
N ASN A 15 -18.90 -24.17 -18.74
CA ASN A 15 -20.13 -23.45 -19.10
C ASN A 15 -21.34 -24.27 -19.56
N LYS A 16 -22.53 -23.76 -19.22
CA LYS A 16 -23.62 -23.52 -20.19
C LYS A 16 -24.28 -22.18 -19.91
N LEU A 17 -24.06 -21.20 -20.77
CA LEU A 17 -24.99 -20.09 -21.00
C LEU A 17 -24.84 -19.66 -22.46
N SER A 18 -25.83 -20.03 -23.26
CA SER A 18 -26.05 -19.53 -24.61
C SER A 18 -27.27 -18.59 -24.59
N VAL A 19 -27.01 -17.33 -24.94
CA VAL A 19 -27.82 -16.44 -25.80
C VAL A 19 -29.17 -15.89 -25.29
N ALA A 20 -29.27 -14.55 -25.45
CA ALA A 20 -30.45 -13.68 -25.66
C ALA A 20 -31.36 -13.39 -24.44
N GLN A 21 -31.98 -12.21 -24.26
CA GLN A 21 -32.07 -10.95 -25.01
C GLN A 21 -32.74 -9.91 -24.08
N SER A 22 -32.44 -8.62 -24.30
CA SER A 22 -33.26 -7.43 -24.04
C SER A 22 -34.09 -7.33 -22.75
N LEU A 23 -33.69 -6.45 -21.81
CA LEU A 23 -34.64 -5.64 -21.03
C LEU A 23 -34.00 -4.29 -20.66
N THR A 24 -34.45 -3.24 -21.35
CA THR A 24 -34.28 -1.82 -21.00
C THR A 24 -35.17 -1.50 -19.80
N PRO A 25 -34.70 -0.82 -18.74
CA PRO A 25 -35.59 -0.31 -17.70
C PRO A 25 -36.16 1.05 -18.10
N VAL A 26 -37.48 1.10 -18.24
CA VAL A 26 -38.29 2.32 -18.30
C VAL A 26 -38.27 2.97 -16.91
N TYR A 27 -37.54 4.08 -16.76
CA TYR A 27 -37.65 4.92 -15.57
C TYR A 27 -38.94 5.74 -15.62
N LYS A 28 -39.89 5.41 -14.73
CA LYS A 28 -41.04 6.26 -14.41
C LYS A 28 -40.56 7.47 -13.60
N LYS A 29 -40.79 8.66 -14.15
CA LYS A 29 -40.77 9.95 -13.45
C LYS A 29 -41.77 9.91 -12.29
N ALA A 30 -41.28 10.13 -11.07
CA ALA A 30 -42.11 10.65 -9.98
C ALA A 30 -41.75 12.12 -9.78
N SER A 31 -42.68 12.99 -10.15
CA SER A 31 -42.67 14.42 -9.89
C SER A 31 -42.99 14.67 -8.41
N ILE A 32 -42.09 15.35 -7.70
CA ILE A 32 -42.46 16.11 -6.50
C ILE A 32 -41.96 17.53 -6.75
N ASP A 33 -42.92 18.38 -7.05
CA ASP A 33 -42.81 19.83 -7.09
C ASP A 33 -43.24 20.34 -5.72
N THR A 34 -42.41 21.16 -5.07
CA THR A 34 -42.88 22.32 -4.31
C THR A 34 -41.70 23.22 -3.95
N GLN A 35 -41.66 24.29 -4.71
CA GLN A 35 -40.97 25.56 -4.48
C GLN A 35 -41.05 26.08 -3.04
N LYS A 36 -39.95 26.70 -2.54
CA LYS A 36 -39.88 28.10 -2.10
C LYS A 36 -38.44 28.51 -1.72
N PRO A 37 -38.11 29.82 -1.71
CA PRO A 37 -36.96 30.33 -2.43
C PRO A 37 -35.75 30.67 -1.55
N ALA A 38 -34.63 30.81 -2.26
CA ALA A 38 -33.33 31.27 -1.79
C ALA A 38 -33.40 32.55 -0.96
N GLN A 39 -32.75 32.52 0.20
CA GLN A 39 -32.16 33.69 0.83
C GLN A 39 -30.65 33.65 0.60
N THR A 40 -30.20 34.56 -0.25
CA THR A 40 -28.81 34.96 -0.43
C THR A 40 -28.29 35.57 0.87
N VAL A 41 -27.35 34.89 1.52
CA VAL A 41 -26.46 35.51 2.51
C VAL A 41 -25.12 35.73 1.83
N ASN A 42 -24.95 36.94 1.29
CA ASN A 42 -23.66 37.49 0.93
C ASN A 42 -22.89 37.80 2.23
N GLY A 43 -21.66 37.31 2.35
CA GLY A 43 -20.73 37.74 3.39
C GLY A 43 -19.95 36.62 4.06
N LEU A 44 -19.13 35.90 3.29
CA LEU A 44 -18.01 35.09 3.80
C LEU A 44 -16.89 35.11 2.76
N ASP A 45 -16.48 36.32 2.36
CA ASP A 45 -15.20 36.53 1.69
C ASP A 45 -14.12 36.80 2.75
N GLU A 46 -12.97 36.15 2.57
CA GLU A 46 -11.67 36.46 3.18
C GLU A 46 -11.45 36.22 4.69
N VAL A 47 -11.67 34.99 5.20
CA VAL A 47 -10.84 34.49 6.32
C VAL A 47 -10.70 32.96 6.17
N LEU A 48 -9.47 32.43 6.28
CA LEU A 48 -9.07 31.00 6.30
C LEU A 48 -8.58 30.35 4.99
N LEU A 49 -7.59 30.95 4.32
CA LEU A 49 -6.63 30.21 3.49
C LEU A 49 -5.20 30.76 3.68
N SER A 50 -4.69 30.77 4.91
CA SER A 50 -3.25 30.86 5.14
C SER A 50 -2.77 29.56 5.78
N LYS A 51 -2.43 28.57 4.95
CA LYS A 51 -1.56 27.48 5.40
C LYS A 51 -0.26 28.13 5.89
N PRO A 52 0.29 27.79 7.06
CA PRO A 52 1.60 28.28 7.45
C PRO A 52 2.62 27.62 6.53
N ALA A 53 2.95 28.27 5.41
CA ALA A 53 4.15 27.95 4.68
C ALA A 53 5.32 28.27 5.63
N PHE A 54 6.13 27.25 5.95
CA PHE A 54 7.45 27.49 6.54
C PHE A 54 8.14 28.56 5.70
N LYS A 55 8.38 29.75 6.26
CA LYS A 55 9.11 30.81 5.57
C LYS A 55 10.58 30.39 5.49
N VAL A 56 10.91 29.62 4.46
CA VAL A 56 12.28 29.31 4.07
C VAL A 56 12.94 30.60 3.60
N SER A 57 14.12 30.92 4.12
CA SER A 57 14.82 32.14 3.70
C SER A 57 15.25 32.06 2.23
N LEU A 58 15.50 33.20 1.58
CA LEU A 58 16.02 33.23 0.21
C LEU A 58 17.38 32.50 0.08
N GLU A 59 18.17 32.51 1.14
CA GLU A 59 19.46 31.82 1.19
C GLU A 59 19.29 30.30 1.32
N ASP A 60 18.34 29.85 2.14
CA ASP A 60 17.98 28.43 2.25
C ASP A 60 17.44 27.88 0.92
N ASN A 61 16.65 28.67 0.17
CA ASN A 61 16.17 28.28 -1.16
C ASN A 61 17.32 28.06 -2.15
N LYS A 62 18.34 28.93 -2.18
CA LYS A 62 19.52 28.73 -3.03
C LYS A 62 20.30 27.46 -2.66
N ILE A 63 20.44 27.17 -1.37
CA ILE A 63 21.10 25.95 -0.87
C ILE A 63 20.31 24.71 -1.30
N ILE A 64 18.98 24.77 -1.19
CA ILE A 64 18.07 23.70 -1.60
C ILE A 64 18.20 23.46 -3.12
N GLU A 65 18.08 24.49 -3.94
CA GLU A 65 18.21 24.40 -5.40
C GLU A 65 19.55 23.79 -5.80
N LYS A 66 20.65 24.28 -5.21
CA LYS A 66 21.99 23.73 -5.43
C LYS A 66 22.07 22.24 -5.05
N THR A 67 21.52 21.85 -3.90
CA THR A 67 21.49 20.46 -3.46
C THR A 67 20.73 19.57 -4.44
N ILE A 68 19.59 20.06 -4.95
CA ILE A 68 18.77 19.33 -5.91
C ILE A 68 19.54 19.14 -7.23
N GLN A 69 20.16 20.21 -7.75
CA GLN A 69 20.98 20.14 -8.95
C GLN A 69 22.15 19.17 -8.80
N GLU A 70 22.87 19.21 -7.68
CA GLU A 70 23.96 18.28 -7.38
C GLU A 70 23.47 16.83 -7.35
N ARG A 71 22.36 16.54 -6.67
CA ARG A 71 21.84 15.16 -6.56
C ARG A 71 21.28 14.64 -7.88
N LEU A 72 20.57 15.46 -8.65
CA LEU A 72 20.06 15.11 -9.97
C LEU A 72 21.17 15.02 -11.03
N SER A 73 22.32 15.66 -10.83
CA SER A 73 23.48 15.47 -11.71
C SER A 73 24.10 14.07 -11.60
N ASN A 74 23.85 13.35 -10.48
CA ASN A 74 24.41 12.02 -10.25
C ASN A 74 23.81 10.99 -11.23
N PRO A 75 24.63 10.38 -12.13
CA PRO A 75 24.13 9.45 -13.15
C PRO A 75 23.49 8.19 -12.55
N GLU A 76 23.98 7.67 -11.42
CA GLU A 76 23.44 6.47 -10.79
C GLU A 76 22.04 6.70 -10.21
N ILE A 77 21.81 7.87 -9.61
CA ILE A 77 20.50 8.27 -9.10
C ILE A 77 19.50 8.40 -10.25
N ARG A 78 19.89 9.10 -11.34
CA ARG A 78 19.05 9.24 -12.54
C ARG A 78 18.69 7.90 -13.15
N LYS A 79 19.68 7.02 -13.29
CA LYS A 79 19.52 5.66 -13.81
C LYS A 79 18.57 4.85 -12.93
N ALA A 80 18.72 4.91 -11.60
CA ALA A 80 17.86 4.21 -10.66
C ALA A 80 16.40 4.70 -10.72
N ILE A 81 16.19 6.01 -10.69
CA ILE A 81 14.85 6.62 -10.79
C ILE A 81 14.18 6.25 -12.12
N MET A 82 14.88 6.41 -13.24
CA MET A 82 14.31 6.12 -14.56
C MET A 82 14.07 4.62 -14.75
N GLY A 83 15.00 3.77 -14.32
CA GLY A 83 14.83 2.32 -14.36
C GLY A 83 13.63 1.86 -13.54
N ALA A 84 13.42 2.44 -12.36
CA ALA A 84 12.24 2.17 -11.55
C ALA A 84 10.95 2.62 -12.25
N LEU A 85 10.89 3.83 -12.82
CA LEU A 85 9.72 4.30 -13.57
C LEU A 85 9.39 3.39 -14.77
N ILE A 86 10.40 2.95 -15.53
CA ILE A 86 10.24 1.97 -16.62
C ILE A 86 9.68 0.66 -16.09
N TYR A 87 10.19 0.16 -14.95
CA TYR A 87 9.63 -1.02 -14.31
C TYR A 87 8.17 -0.81 -13.92
N MET A 88 7.83 0.32 -13.32
CA MET A 88 6.44 0.62 -12.91
C MET A 88 5.49 0.62 -14.11
N ASP A 89 5.88 1.23 -15.23
CA ASP A 89 5.07 1.25 -16.45
C ASP A 89 4.95 -0.14 -17.10
N ASP A 90 6.07 -0.87 -17.22
CA ASP A 90 6.09 -2.21 -17.81
C ASP A 90 5.23 -3.19 -17.00
N THR A 91 5.18 -3.02 -15.68
CA THR A 91 4.54 -3.98 -14.78
C THR A 91 3.13 -3.59 -14.32
N GLN A 92 2.62 -2.42 -14.70
CA GLN A 92 1.24 -2.06 -14.40
C GLN A 92 0.30 -2.99 -15.19
N VAL A 93 -0.73 -3.49 -14.50
CA VAL A 93 -1.75 -4.34 -15.11
C VAL A 93 -2.60 -3.51 -16.08
N ARG A 94 -2.67 -3.94 -17.35
CA ARG A 94 -3.43 -3.27 -18.41
C ARG A 94 -4.15 -4.28 -19.28
N ASN A 95 -5.20 -3.83 -19.95
CA ASN A 95 -5.77 -4.58 -21.07
C ASN A 95 -4.89 -4.41 -22.32
N ARG A 96 -4.08 -5.42 -22.63
CA ARG A 96 -3.20 -5.47 -23.81
C ARG A 96 -3.71 -6.53 -24.80
N PRO A 97 -3.53 -6.34 -26.12
CA PRO A 97 -3.88 -7.37 -27.09
C PRO A 97 -3.06 -8.66 -26.87
N GLY A 98 -3.75 -9.80 -26.86
CA GLY A 98 -3.19 -11.12 -26.63
C GLY A 98 -3.18 -11.57 -25.16
N LYS A 99 -3.03 -12.89 -24.94
CA LYS A 99 -2.90 -13.49 -23.61
C LYS A 99 -1.42 -13.74 -23.28
N LEU A 100 -0.75 -12.82 -22.60
CA LEU A 100 0.67 -13.02 -22.25
C LEU A 100 0.82 -13.57 -20.83
N ASN A 101 0.65 -12.74 -19.80
CA ASN A 101 0.98 -13.10 -18.42
C ASN A 101 0.10 -12.34 -17.43
N SER A 102 -0.48 -13.05 -16.46
CA SER A 102 -1.27 -12.44 -15.38
C SER A 102 -0.50 -11.39 -14.56
N ARG A 103 0.83 -11.43 -14.58
CA ARG A 103 1.64 -10.38 -13.94
C ARG A 103 1.43 -8.98 -14.54
N TYR A 104 1.08 -8.89 -15.82
CA TYR A 104 1.00 -7.62 -16.55
C TYR A 104 -0.34 -7.40 -17.24
N ASP A 105 -1.07 -8.46 -17.53
CA ASP A 105 -2.31 -8.36 -18.30
C ASP A 105 -3.54 -8.51 -17.41
N SER A 106 -4.51 -7.64 -17.70
CA SER A 106 -5.83 -7.67 -17.07
C SER A 106 -6.56 -8.97 -17.40
N SER A 107 -7.55 -9.29 -16.56
CA SER A 107 -8.52 -10.32 -16.87
C SER A 107 -9.60 -9.88 -17.87
N SER A 108 -9.70 -8.57 -18.12
CA SER A 108 -10.55 -7.96 -19.15
C SER A 108 -10.01 -8.17 -20.57
N GLY A 109 -10.86 -7.94 -21.58
CA GLY A 109 -10.47 -8.01 -23.00
C GLY A 109 -10.08 -9.41 -23.43
N ASP A 110 -8.87 -9.56 -23.96
CA ASP A 110 -8.34 -10.87 -24.37
C ASP A 110 -8.01 -11.76 -23.15
N GLY A 111 -7.94 -11.20 -21.94
CA GLY A 111 -7.61 -11.90 -20.70
C GLY A 111 -6.12 -12.25 -20.59
N ASN A 112 -5.75 -13.01 -19.55
CA ASN A 112 -4.35 -13.37 -19.28
C ASN A 112 -4.11 -14.89 -19.26
N LYS A 113 -2.83 -15.28 -19.31
CA LYS A 113 -2.42 -16.65 -18.96
C LYS A 113 -2.18 -16.71 -17.46
N GLY A 114 -3.05 -17.42 -16.75
CA GLY A 114 -2.85 -17.68 -15.33
C GLY A 114 -1.56 -18.46 -15.09
N THR A 115 -0.67 -17.88 -14.29
CA THR A 115 0.58 -18.50 -13.85
C THR A 115 0.56 -18.66 -12.34
N ILE A 116 1.15 -19.77 -11.87
CA ILE A 116 1.49 -19.92 -10.46
C ILE A 116 3.01 -19.84 -10.36
N SER A 117 3.50 -18.98 -9.46
CA SER A 117 4.93 -18.83 -9.23
C SER A 117 5.41 -19.87 -8.20
N LEU A 118 6.40 -20.67 -8.61
CA LEU A 118 7.09 -21.63 -7.76
C LEU A 118 8.46 -21.13 -7.35
N LYS A 119 8.67 -20.96 -6.04
CA LYS A 119 9.99 -20.60 -5.50
C LYS A 119 10.84 -21.87 -5.32
N ILE A 120 11.92 -22.00 -6.10
CA ILE A 120 12.91 -23.07 -5.94
C ILE A 120 14.00 -22.60 -4.96
N PRO A 121 14.38 -23.39 -3.94
CA PRO A 121 15.33 -22.98 -2.89
C PRO A 121 16.69 -22.43 -3.38
N PHE A 122 17.11 -22.76 -4.60
CA PHE A 122 18.41 -22.40 -5.17
C PHE A 122 18.34 -21.42 -6.35
N LYS A 123 17.14 -20.92 -6.70
CA LYS A 123 16.97 -19.86 -7.71
C LYS A 123 16.58 -18.55 -7.04
N LYS A 124 17.15 -17.45 -7.52
CA LYS A 124 16.80 -16.09 -7.07
C LYS A 124 15.37 -15.73 -7.50
N ASP A 125 15.05 -16.00 -8.77
CA ASP A 125 13.73 -15.73 -9.33
C ASP A 125 12.81 -16.95 -9.24
N PRO A 126 11.50 -16.75 -8.96
CA PRO A 126 10.52 -17.82 -9.02
C PRO A 126 10.34 -18.32 -10.46
N ILE A 127 9.89 -19.57 -10.60
CA ILE A 127 9.50 -20.13 -11.89
C ILE A 127 8.00 -19.99 -12.03
N ASP A 128 7.56 -19.23 -13.02
CA ASP A 128 6.15 -19.13 -13.38
C ASP A 128 5.74 -20.35 -14.20
N ILE A 129 4.78 -21.11 -13.67
CA ILE A 129 4.21 -22.26 -14.36
C ILE A 129 2.80 -21.88 -14.80
N HIS A 130 2.57 -21.91 -16.12
CA HIS A 130 1.23 -21.85 -16.66
C HIS A 130 0.47 -23.13 -16.28
N ILE A 131 -0.69 -22.97 -15.65
CA ILE A 131 -1.57 -24.09 -15.34
C ILE A 131 -2.82 -23.98 -16.20
N PRO A 132 -2.97 -24.85 -17.23
CA PRO A 132 -4.14 -24.83 -18.10
C PRO A 132 -5.44 -24.89 -17.29
N GLY A 133 -6.35 -23.95 -17.58
CA GLY A 133 -7.65 -23.82 -16.92
C GLY A 133 -7.66 -22.95 -15.68
N ILE A 134 -6.52 -22.55 -15.10
CA ILE A 134 -6.53 -21.57 -14.01
C ILE A 134 -6.57 -20.17 -14.63
N ALA A 135 -7.69 -19.46 -14.43
CA ALA A 135 -7.80 -18.04 -14.74
C ALA A 135 -7.39 -17.23 -13.52
N ILE A 136 -6.34 -16.42 -13.65
CA ILE A 136 -5.99 -15.40 -12.65
C ILE A 136 -6.79 -14.15 -13.03
N THR A 137 -7.57 -13.64 -12.10
CA THR A 137 -8.31 -12.38 -12.21
C THR A 137 -7.42 -11.28 -11.65
N ASN A 138 -7.15 -10.28 -12.48
CA ASN A 138 -6.45 -9.06 -12.12
C ASN A 138 -7.18 -7.90 -12.77
N GLU A 139 -7.04 -6.73 -12.14
CA GLU A 139 -7.78 -5.53 -12.47
C GLU A 139 -6.86 -4.51 -13.13
N GLU A 140 -7.38 -3.75 -14.09
CA GLU A 140 -6.57 -2.71 -14.73
C GLU A 140 -6.14 -1.65 -13.72
N GLY A 141 -4.91 -1.15 -13.84
CA GLY A 141 -4.37 -0.06 -13.02
C GLY A 141 -3.63 -0.48 -11.75
N GLU A 142 -3.70 -1.75 -11.36
CA GLU A 142 -2.95 -2.30 -10.23
C GLU A 142 -1.53 -2.77 -10.61
N TRP A 143 -0.79 -3.24 -9.60
CA TRP A 143 0.47 -3.98 -9.78
C TRP A 143 0.41 -5.28 -9.00
N SER A 144 1.07 -6.32 -9.51
CA SER A 144 1.02 -7.64 -8.87
C SER A 144 1.50 -7.62 -7.42
N SER A 145 0.65 -8.18 -6.56
CA SER A 145 0.98 -8.60 -5.20
C SER A 145 0.76 -10.11 -5.07
N TYR A 146 1.47 -10.76 -4.18
CA TYR A 146 1.44 -12.22 -4.06
C TYR A 146 1.20 -12.67 -2.62
N ILE A 147 0.17 -13.50 -2.44
CA ILE A 147 -0.13 -14.21 -1.20
C ILE A 147 0.77 -15.43 -1.11
N HIS A 148 1.56 -15.48 -0.04
CA HIS A 148 2.36 -16.62 0.38
C HIS A 148 1.77 -17.20 1.66
N LEU A 149 1.49 -18.50 1.65
CA LEU A 149 1.11 -19.21 2.86
C LEU A 149 2.35 -19.64 3.64
N ARG A 150 2.27 -19.74 4.96
CA ARG A 150 3.32 -20.28 5.81
C ARG A 150 2.72 -21.22 6.84
N PHE A 151 3.06 -22.50 6.70
CA PHE A 151 2.65 -23.54 7.64
C PHE A 151 3.73 -23.85 8.70
N ASN A 152 4.90 -23.20 8.65
CA ASN A 152 5.94 -23.31 9.68
C ASN A 152 6.83 -22.04 9.78
N LYS A 153 7.57 -21.90 10.89
CA LYS A 153 8.55 -20.82 11.11
C LYS A 153 9.76 -20.87 10.17
N LYS A 154 9.98 -21.96 9.42
CA LYS A 154 11.15 -22.20 8.55
C LYS A 154 10.72 -22.40 7.09
N GLY A 155 10.58 -21.31 6.36
CA GLY A 155 10.43 -21.31 4.90
C GLY A 155 9.18 -20.56 4.41
N ARG A 156 9.27 -20.05 3.18
CA ARG A 156 8.11 -19.61 2.39
C ARG A 156 7.46 -20.87 1.80
N PHE A 157 6.14 -20.98 1.79
CA PHE A 157 5.49 -22.04 1.00
C PHE A 157 5.89 -21.84 -0.48
N PRO A 158 6.17 -22.93 -1.21
CA PRO A 158 6.75 -22.83 -2.54
C PRO A 158 5.80 -22.24 -3.58
N VAL A 159 4.51 -22.14 -3.27
CA VAL A 159 3.46 -21.59 -4.13
C VAL A 159 3.06 -20.22 -3.62
N SER A 160 3.01 -19.25 -4.53
CA SER A 160 2.37 -17.96 -4.30
C SER A 160 1.21 -17.73 -5.26
N ILE A 161 0.21 -16.99 -4.80
CA ILE A 161 -1.01 -16.70 -5.55
C ILE A 161 -1.09 -15.19 -5.74
N GLN A 162 -1.28 -14.74 -6.97
CA GLN A 162 -1.43 -13.31 -7.24
C GLN A 162 -2.72 -12.78 -6.60
N ASP A 163 -2.66 -11.59 -6.02
CA ASP A 163 -3.79 -10.92 -5.36
C ASP A 163 -3.92 -9.47 -5.84
N SER A 164 -5.16 -9.01 -5.79
CA SER A 164 -5.62 -7.68 -6.22
C SER A 164 -6.26 -6.99 -5.03
N ASN A 165 -5.57 -6.01 -4.44
CA ASN A 165 -6.07 -5.28 -3.27
C ASN A 165 -5.80 -3.76 -3.40
N LEU A 166 -6.70 -2.97 -2.81
CA LEU A 166 -6.65 -1.51 -2.87
C LEU A 166 -5.36 -0.95 -2.28
N PHE A 167 -4.96 -1.52 -1.16
CA PHE A 167 -3.87 -1.01 -0.35
C PHE A 167 -2.57 -0.94 -1.14
N MET A 168 -2.20 -2.03 -1.81
CA MET A 168 -0.98 -2.08 -2.60
C MET A 168 -1.00 -1.06 -3.75
N THR A 169 -2.11 -0.96 -4.49
CA THR A 169 -2.24 0.01 -5.58
C THR A 169 -2.09 1.46 -5.08
N SER A 170 -2.66 1.77 -3.92
CA SER A 170 -2.59 3.12 -3.32
C SER A 170 -1.15 3.51 -2.94
N PHE A 171 -0.41 2.64 -2.25
CA PHE A 171 0.97 2.95 -1.90
C PHE A 171 1.93 2.90 -3.09
N ILE A 172 1.68 2.03 -4.08
CA ILE A 172 2.53 1.92 -5.26
C ILE A 172 2.39 3.15 -6.18
N SER A 173 1.20 3.71 -6.29
CA SER A 173 0.96 4.93 -7.07
C SER A 173 1.45 6.21 -6.37
N TYR A 174 1.53 6.22 -5.03
CA TYR A 174 1.93 7.39 -4.25
C TYR A 174 3.23 8.09 -4.71
N PRO A 175 4.35 7.39 -4.98
CA PRO A 175 5.62 8.01 -5.37
C PRO A 175 5.55 8.67 -6.75
N LEU A 176 4.61 8.24 -7.62
CA LEU A 176 4.40 8.83 -8.93
C LEU A 176 3.94 10.30 -8.83
N TYR A 177 3.41 10.72 -7.68
CA TYR A 177 3.07 12.11 -7.45
C TYR A 177 4.29 13.03 -7.39
N LEU A 178 5.51 12.53 -7.13
CA LEU A 178 6.77 13.30 -7.05
C LEU A 178 7.36 13.73 -8.40
N PHE A 179 6.76 13.31 -9.51
CA PHE A 179 7.22 13.61 -10.86
C PHE A 179 6.28 14.56 -11.58
N ASP A 180 6.76 15.32 -12.55
CA ASP A 180 5.91 16.19 -13.38
C ASP A 180 6.18 15.94 -14.86
N GLU A 181 5.10 15.88 -15.64
CA GLU A 181 5.10 15.63 -17.08
C GLU A 181 4.33 16.73 -17.84
N LYS A 182 4.00 17.86 -17.19
CA LYS A 182 3.20 18.95 -17.80
C LYS A 182 3.85 19.53 -19.07
N SER A 183 5.18 19.48 -19.19
CA SER A 183 5.91 19.91 -20.39
C SER A 183 5.78 18.94 -21.58
N LEU A 184 5.31 17.71 -21.35
CA LEU A 184 5.13 16.70 -22.38
C LEU A 184 3.74 16.79 -23.04
N PRO A 185 3.63 16.48 -24.35
CA PRO A 185 2.34 16.25 -25.00
C PRO A 185 1.53 15.17 -24.27
N ALA A 186 0.20 15.30 -24.22
CA ALA A 186 -0.68 14.42 -23.44
C ALA A 186 -0.47 12.91 -23.69
N HIS A 187 -0.20 12.50 -24.94
CA HIS A 187 0.06 11.09 -25.29
C HIS A 187 1.40 10.54 -24.76
N LYS A 188 2.29 11.41 -24.27
CA LYS A 188 3.59 11.06 -23.66
C LYS A 188 3.58 11.21 -22.13
N GLN A 189 2.47 11.62 -21.52
CA GLN A 189 2.34 11.76 -20.06
C GLN A 189 2.01 10.40 -19.42
N ILE A 190 3.02 9.54 -19.32
CA ILE A 190 2.86 8.13 -18.91
C ILE A 190 2.60 8.01 -17.41
N ILE A 191 3.25 8.84 -16.59
CA ILE A 191 3.02 8.89 -15.14
C ILE A 191 1.59 9.37 -14.84
N LYS A 192 1.08 10.37 -15.58
CA LYS A 192 -0.33 10.77 -15.49
C LYS A 192 -1.26 9.60 -15.83
N LYS A 193 -0.96 8.83 -16.88
CA LYS A 193 -1.75 7.65 -17.28
C LYS A 193 -1.72 6.57 -16.19
N MET A 194 -0.55 6.24 -15.64
CA MET A 194 -0.41 5.26 -14.55
C MET A 194 -1.27 5.67 -13.35
N ASN A 195 -1.16 6.92 -12.89
CA ASN A 195 -1.96 7.43 -11.77
C ASN A 195 -3.46 7.40 -12.05
N LYS A 196 -3.89 7.78 -13.27
CA LYS A 196 -5.31 7.73 -13.65
C LYS A 196 -5.86 6.31 -13.51
N MET A 197 -5.17 5.32 -14.09
CA MET A 197 -5.59 3.92 -14.03
C MET A 197 -5.61 3.41 -12.58
N SER A 198 -4.64 3.79 -11.76
CA SER A 198 -4.61 3.43 -10.34
C SER A 198 -5.77 4.04 -9.54
N ILE A 199 -6.18 5.27 -9.83
CA ILE A 199 -7.34 5.89 -9.17
C ILE A 199 -8.65 5.22 -9.61
N GLU A 200 -8.79 4.89 -10.89
CA GLU A 200 -9.92 4.11 -11.39
C GLU A 200 -9.99 2.74 -10.70
N ASN A 201 -8.85 2.07 -10.55
CA ASN A 201 -8.71 0.83 -9.78
C ASN A 201 -9.10 1.02 -8.32
N ILE A 202 -8.52 1.98 -7.58
CA ILE A 202 -8.82 2.25 -6.16
C ILE A 202 -10.33 2.51 -5.96
N ASN A 203 -10.95 3.28 -6.85
CA ASN A 203 -12.38 3.59 -6.77
C ASN A 203 -13.28 2.36 -6.89
N SER A 204 -12.83 1.31 -7.57
CA SER A 204 -13.60 0.06 -7.72
C SER A 204 -13.73 -0.75 -6.42
N TYR A 205 -12.92 -0.47 -5.41
CA TYR A 205 -12.97 -1.12 -4.09
C TYR A 205 -13.91 -0.43 -3.10
N LYS A 206 -14.61 0.63 -3.54
CA LYS A 206 -15.64 1.26 -2.73
C LYS A 206 -16.78 0.29 -2.46
N ARG A 207 -17.14 0.11 -1.20
CA ARG A 207 -18.25 -0.74 -0.75
C ARG A 207 -19.13 0.04 0.20
N GLY A 208 -20.31 0.44 -0.26
CA GLY A 208 -21.21 1.26 0.54
C GLY A 208 -20.63 2.65 0.81
N ASP A 209 -20.41 2.97 2.07
CA ASP A 209 -19.97 4.27 2.57
C ASP A 209 -18.45 4.40 2.72
N ALA A 210 -17.68 3.31 2.58
CA ALA A 210 -16.23 3.32 2.76
C ALA A 210 -15.52 2.37 1.76
N TYR A 211 -14.22 2.13 1.97
CA TYR A 211 -13.41 1.28 1.09
C TYR A 211 -13.01 -0.03 1.79
N ASN A 212 -12.79 -1.06 0.99
CA ASN A 212 -12.45 -2.40 1.44
C ASN A 212 -11.11 -2.84 0.83
N PHE A 213 -10.38 -3.70 1.54
CA PHE A 213 -9.15 -4.32 1.04
C PHE A 213 -9.34 -5.07 -0.29
N TRP A 214 -10.47 -5.79 -0.44
CA TRP A 214 -10.83 -6.52 -1.66
C TRP A 214 -12.09 -5.97 -2.31
N GLN A 215 -12.18 -6.09 -3.63
CA GLN A 215 -13.40 -5.74 -4.36
C GLN A 215 -14.58 -6.60 -3.92
N GLU A 216 -15.77 -6.04 -4.10
CA GLU A 216 -17.02 -6.75 -3.87
C GLU A 216 -17.28 -7.78 -4.99
N LEU A 217 -17.39 -9.04 -4.60
CA LEU A 217 -17.64 -10.18 -5.46
C LEU A 217 -19.06 -10.73 -5.23
N PRO A 218 -19.66 -11.37 -6.25
CA PRO A 218 -20.86 -12.17 -6.05
C PRO A 218 -20.63 -13.29 -5.01
N GLY A 219 -21.66 -13.56 -4.20
CA GLY A 219 -21.72 -14.72 -3.31
C GLY A 219 -21.65 -16.03 -4.09
N LYS A 220 -20.98 -17.04 -3.54
CA LYS A 220 -20.89 -18.38 -4.14
C LYS A 220 -21.80 -19.40 -3.47
N SER A 221 -21.96 -19.29 -2.15
CA SER A 221 -22.79 -20.18 -1.32
C SER A 221 -24.07 -19.54 -0.81
N SER A 222 -24.22 -18.23 -0.98
CA SER A 222 -25.38 -17.44 -0.55
C SER A 222 -25.72 -16.35 -1.57
N LYS A 223 -26.88 -15.70 -1.41
CA LYS A 223 -27.28 -14.52 -2.22
C LYS A 223 -26.49 -13.25 -1.87
N ASN A 224 -25.75 -13.31 -0.78
CA ASN A 224 -25.06 -12.19 -0.17
C ASN A 224 -23.75 -11.93 -0.91
N LYS A 225 -23.40 -10.67 -1.10
CA LYS A 225 -22.13 -10.30 -1.71
C LYS A 225 -21.01 -10.52 -0.71
N ARG A 226 -19.78 -10.71 -1.20
CA ARG A 226 -18.61 -10.98 -0.37
C ARG A 226 -17.41 -10.18 -0.85
N THR A 227 -16.50 -9.83 0.05
CA THR A 227 -15.13 -9.44 -0.32
C THR A 227 -14.20 -10.61 -0.06
N ALA A 228 -13.24 -10.88 -0.95
CA ALA A 228 -12.23 -11.93 -0.77
C ALA A 228 -11.16 -11.81 -1.87
N PRO A 229 -9.99 -12.45 -1.71
CA PRO A 229 -9.02 -12.54 -2.80
C PRO A 229 -9.66 -13.23 -4.03
N HIS A 230 -9.50 -12.63 -5.21
CA HIS A 230 -10.13 -13.12 -6.44
C HIS A 230 -9.63 -14.51 -6.84
N ASN A 231 -8.31 -14.72 -6.69
CA ASN A 231 -7.58 -15.88 -7.22
C ASN A 231 -7.53 -17.07 -6.28
N ILE A 232 -8.33 -17.01 -5.22
CA ILE A 232 -8.34 -17.99 -4.16
C ILE A 232 -9.74 -18.59 -4.05
N SER A 233 -9.81 -19.92 -4.21
CA SER A 233 -11.07 -20.64 -4.01
C SER A 233 -11.42 -20.73 -2.53
N MET A 234 -12.55 -20.13 -2.14
CA MET A 234 -13.07 -20.21 -0.77
C MET A 234 -13.35 -21.66 -0.31
N LYS A 235 -13.80 -22.51 -1.24
CA LYS A 235 -13.99 -23.94 -0.96
C LYS A 235 -12.66 -24.63 -0.64
N PHE A 236 -11.59 -24.29 -1.37
CA PHE A 236 -10.26 -24.86 -1.14
C PHE A 236 -9.72 -24.48 0.24
N TRP A 237 -9.86 -23.22 0.65
CA TRP A 237 -9.52 -22.79 2.01
C TRP A 237 -10.31 -23.52 3.08
N GLY A 238 -11.61 -23.64 2.88
CA GLY A 238 -12.48 -24.40 3.75
C GLY A 238 -11.98 -25.83 3.99
N GLU A 239 -11.54 -26.50 2.93
CA GLU A 239 -10.99 -27.85 3.04
C GLU A 239 -9.60 -27.88 3.69
N ILE A 240 -8.72 -26.89 3.43
CA ILE A 240 -7.43 -26.75 4.15
C ILE A 240 -7.67 -26.61 5.65
N ILE A 241 -8.61 -25.75 6.03
CA ILE A 241 -8.95 -25.48 7.42
C ILE A 241 -9.54 -26.73 8.06
N LYS A 242 -10.55 -27.33 7.45
CA LYS A 242 -11.14 -28.60 7.93
C LYS A 242 -10.10 -29.71 8.07
N PHE A 243 -9.16 -29.80 7.14
CA PHE A 243 -8.06 -30.75 7.22
C PHE A 243 -7.12 -30.45 8.38
N GLY A 244 -6.75 -29.18 8.60
CA GLY A 244 -5.95 -28.74 9.74
C GLY A 244 -6.65 -28.88 11.10
N LEU A 245 -7.98 -28.83 11.12
CA LEU A 245 -8.81 -28.99 12.32
C LEU A 245 -9.05 -30.47 12.71
N LYS A 246 -8.88 -31.45 11.78
CA LYS A 246 -9.06 -32.89 12.08
C LYS A 246 -7.96 -33.43 13.01
N GLN A 247 -8.38 -34.03 14.13
CA GLN A 247 -7.55 -34.36 15.31
C GLN A 247 -6.43 -35.43 15.19
N PRO A 248 -6.35 -36.40 14.24
CA PRO A 248 -5.34 -37.46 14.38
C PRO A 248 -3.91 -37.01 14.03
N LEU A 249 -3.71 -35.75 13.63
CA LEU A 249 -2.39 -35.17 13.37
C LEU A 249 -1.81 -34.37 14.57
N LYS A 250 -2.53 -34.27 15.70
CA LYS A 250 -1.97 -33.68 16.93
C LYS A 250 -0.70 -34.39 17.42
N THR A 251 -0.51 -35.67 17.12
CA THR A 251 0.68 -36.44 17.53
C THR A 251 1.83 -36.33 16.53
N LEU A 252 1.58 -36.22 15.22
CA LEU A 252 2.64 -36.14 14.21
C LEU A 252 3.10 -34.69 13.90
N LEU A 253 2.21 -33.70 14.09
CA LEU A 253 2.46 -32.28 13.86
C LEU A 253 2.46 -31.45 15.16
N SER A 254 2.52 -32.07 16.34
CA SER A 254 2.57 -31.38 17.65
C SER A 254 3.64 -30.26 17.75
N PRO A 255 4.85 -30.40 17.16
CA PRO A 255 5.82 -29.30 17.14
C PRO A 255 5.42 -28.11 16.24
N ILE A 256 4.48 -28.33 15.31
CA ILE A 256 3.99 -27.37 14.31
C ILE A 256 2.69 -26.70 14.78
N THR A 257 1.83 -27.42 15.51
CA THR A 257 0.55 -26.90 16.04
C THR A 257 0.65 -26.25 17.42
N LYS A 258 1.76 -26.44 18.15
CA LYS A 258 2.02 -25.80 19.46
C LYS A 258 2.13 -24.26 19.43
N GLN A 259 1.96 -23.63 18.28
CA GLN A 259 2.15 -22.19 18.10
C GLN A 259 1.01 -21.52 17.33
N VAL A 260 -0.07 -22.25 17.03
CA VAL A 260 -1.29 -21.63 16.53
C VAL A 260 -2.05 -21.05 17.71
N ASP A 261 -2.19 -19.73 17.73
CA ASP A 261 -3.02 -18.99 18.68
C ASP A 261 -4.38 -19.69 18.81
N PRO A 262 -4.78 -20.12 20.03
CA PRO A 262 -6.08 -20.70 20.29
C PRO A 262 -7.23 -19.89 19.68
N LEU A 263 -7.09 -18.56 19.65
CA LEU A 263 -8.07 -17.63 19.07
C LEU A 263 -8.30 -17.90 17.57
N LEU A 264 -7.24 -18.16 16.79
CA LEU A 264 -7.34 -18.43 15.35
C LEU A 264 -7.98 -19.81 15.08
N TYR A 265 -7.74 -20.75 15.99
CA TYR A 265 -8.28 -22.11 15.92
C TYR A 265 -9.77 -22.12 16.28
N ASP A 266 -10.15 -21.43 17.36
CA ASP A 266 -11.54 -21.25 17.77
C ASP A 266 -12.35 -20.47 16.72
N TRP A 267 -11.72 -19.44 16.14
CA TRP A 267 -12.30 -18.69 15.02
C TRP A 267 -12.56 -19.56 13.80
N ALA A 268 -11.59 -20.41 13.42
CA ALA A 268 -11.77 -21.34 12.32
C ALA A 268 -12.92 -22.33 12.57
N TYR A 269 -13.10 -22.81 13.80
CA TYR A 269 -14.25 -23.66 14.17
C TYR A 269 -15.59 -22.93 14.05
N VAL A 270 -15.66 -21.70 14.55
CA VAL A 270 -16.88 -20.87 14.49
C VAL A 270 -17.31 -20.64 13.04
N ILE A 271 -16.36 -20.42 12.13
CA ILE A 271 -16.70 -20.19 10.71
C ILE A 271 -17.17 -21.46 10.00
N ILE A 272 -16.62 -22.63 10.31
CA ILE A 272 -17.02 -23.87 9.62
C ILE A 272 -18.29 -24.51 10.19
N ASP A 273 -18.77 -24.05 11.35
CA ASP A 273 -19.97 -24.53 12.02
C ASP A 273 -21.23 -23.89 11.40
N PRO A 274 -22.07 -24.64 10.65
CA PRO A 274 -23.26 -24.09 9.99
C PRO A 274 -24.31 -23.56 10.95
N THR A 275 -24.28 -23.98 12.23
CA THR A 275 -25.22 -23.49 13.25
C THR A 275 -24.85 -22.09 13.74
N LYS A 276 -23.55 -21.73 13.65
CA LYS A 276 -23.03 -20.41 14.03
C LYS A 276 -22.89 -19.50 12.82
N ASN A 277 -22.47 -20.05 11.69
CA ASN A 277 -22.26 -19.34 10.44
C ASN A 277 -23.17 -19.88 9.33
N PRO A 278 -24.43 -19.41 9.24
CA PRO A 278 -25.36 -19.86 8.21
C PRO A 278 -24.93 -19.45 6.78
N HIS A 279 -23.96 -18.54 6.65
CA HIS A 279 -23.46 -18.02 5.38
C HIS A 279 -22.26 -18.81 4.82
N GLY A 280 -21.76 -19.81 5.56
CA GLY A 280 -20.72 -20.71 5.09
C GLY A 280 -19.43 -19.98 4.70
N TYR A 281 -18.83 -20.38 3.58
CA TYR A 281 -17.51 -19.85 3.20
C TYR A 281 -17.54 -18.41 2.68
N ASP A 282 -18.70 -17.88 2.29
CA ASP A 282 -18.80 -16.48 1.82
C ASP A 282 -18.51 -15.47 2.94
N SER A 283 -18.57 -15.86 4.21
CA SER A 283 -18.26 -15.01 5.36
C SER A 283 -16.83 -15.19 5.90
N PHE A 284 -16.04 -16.17 5.40
CA PHE A 284 -14.72 -16.51 5.97
C PHE A 284 -13.63 -15.44 5.73
N LEU A 285 -13.55 -14.88 4.51
CA LEU A 285 -12.59 -13.81 4.14
C LEU A 285 -13.28 -12.48 3.82
N ASN A 286 -14.57 -12.39 4.13
CA ASN A 286 -15.36 -11.20 3.88
C ASN A 286 -15.11 -10.22 5.02
N ILE A 287 -14.02 -9.47 4.92
CA ILE A 287 -13.66 -8.49 5.94
C ILE A 287 -14.52 -7.21 5.79
N PRO A 288 -14.81 -6.50 6.89
CA PRO A 288 -15.49 -5.21 6.81
C PRO A 288 -14.67 -4.19 6.02
N ASN A 289 -15.30 -3.07 5.68
CA ASN A 289 -14.52 -1.88 5.35
C ASN A 289 -13.63 -1.52 6.53
N ASP A 290 -12.48 -0.95 6.28
CA ASP A 290 -11.53 -0.60 7.32
C ASP A 290 -11.01 0.82 7.14
N ALA A 291 -10.53 1.37 8.25
CA ALA A 291 -10.01 2.71 8.33
C ALA A 291 -8.74 2.89 7.49
N ASP A 292 -7.97 1.83 7.24
CA ASP A 292 -6.68 1.92 6.56
C ASP A 292 -6.87 2.11 5.06
N ASP A 293 -7.60 1.18 4.43
CA ASP A 293 -7.95 1.22 3.01
C ASP A 293 -8.73 2.49 2.66
N THR A 294 -9.70 2.86 3.51
CA THR A 294 -10.47 4.11 3.34
C THR A 294 -9.57 5.33 3.37
N SER A 295 -8.61 5.37 4.30
CA SER A 295 -7.73 6.53 4.43
C SER A 295 -6.81 6.68 3.22
N VAL A 296 -6.17 5.59 2.76
CA VAL A 296 -5.23 5.67 1.64
C VAL A 296 -5.94 5.86 0.30
N ALA A 297 -7.17 5.37 0.14
CA ALA A 297 -8.00 5.65 -1.03
C ALA A 297 -8.32 7.14 -1.16
N VAL A 298 -8.84 7.75 -0.10
CA VAL A 298 -9.23 9.16 -0.09
C VAL A 298 -8.01 10.06 -0.22
N ALA A 299 -6.86 9.67 0.35
CA ALA A 299 -5.61 10.39 0.15
C ALA A 299 -5.14 10.33 -1.32
N ALA A 300 -5.22 9.17 -1.98
CA ALA A 300 -4.87 9.03 -3.38
C ALA A 300 -5.78 9.89 -4.28
N GLN A 301 -7.09 9.90 -4.02
CA GLN A 301 -8.04 10.78 -4.72
C GLN A 301 -7.67 12.25 -4.56
N LYS A 302 -7.32 12.67 -3.35
CA LYS A 302 -6.92 14.06 -3.06
C LYS A 302 -5.69 14.47 -3.86
N LEU A 303 -4.66 13.63 -3.89
CA LEU A 303 -3.44 13.90 -4.66
C LEU A 303 -3.70 13.92 -6.17
N TYR A 304 -4.55 13.03 -6.67
CA TYR A 304 -4.96 13.03 -8.07
C TYR A 304 -5.70 14.31 -8.44
N SER A 305 -6.67 14.70 -7.61
CA SER A 305 -7.49 15.89 -7.81
C SER A 305 -6.62 17.15 -7.86
N GLU A 306 -5.75 17.34 -6.87
CA GLU A 306 -4.87 18.52 -6.83
C GLU A 306 -3.90 18.59 -8.01
N LYS A 307 -3.44 17.44 -8.52
CA LYS A 307 -2.37 17.41 -9.52
C LYS A 307 -2.86 17.40 -10.95
N TYR A 308 -3.92 16.65 -11.25
CA TYR A 308 -4.29 16.29 -12.61
C TYR A 308 -5.72 16.66 -12.99
N ASP A 309 -6.65 16.64 -12.03
CA ASP A 309 -8.07 16.82 -12.30
C ASP A 309 -8.79 17.45 -11.09
N PRO A 310 -8.76 18.78 -10.93
CA PRO A 310 -9.36 19.47 -9.79
C PRO A 310 -10.87 19.20 -9.62
N ASP A 311 -11.54 18.80 -10.70
CA ASP A 311 -12.97 18.48 -10.69
C ASP A 311 -13.25 17.03 -10.25
N SER A 312 -12.22 16.18 -10.15
CA SER A 312 -12.35 14.82 -9.65
C SER A 312 -12.78 14.79 -8.19
N LYS A 313 -13.77 13.94 -7.90
CA LYS A 313 -14.39 13.84 -6.57
C LYS A 313 -13.45 13.16 -5.57
N VAL A 314 -13.23 13.83 -4.43
CA VAL A 314 -12.63 13.24 -3.23
C VAL A 314 -13.74 12.81 -2.28
N ASP A 315 -13.70 11.56 -1.82
CA ASP A 315 -14.78 10.97 -1.01
C ASP A 315 -14.62 11.27 0.50
N LEU A 316 -14.78 12.54 0.87
CA LEU A 316 -14.68 12.98 2.27
C LEU A 316 -15.74 12.35 3.17
N ASN A 317 -16.88 11.93 2.62
CA ASN A 317 -17.92 11.23 3.37
C ASN A 317 -17.45 9.84 3.84
N ALA A 318 -16.64 9.16 3.02
CA ALA A 318 -16.02 7.89 3.40
C ALA A 318 -15.00 8.08 4.52
N LEU A 319 -14.15 9.10 4.41
CA LEU A 319 -13.18 9.42 5.45
C LEU A 319 -13.85 9.80 6.78
N SER A 320 -14.98 10.51 6.73
CA SER A 320 -15.77 10.89 7.91
C SER A 320 -16.40 9.68 8.62
N GLN A 321 -16.51 8.50 7.97
CA GLN A 321 -17.04 7.30 8.64
C GLN A 321 -16.14 6.86 9.80
N LEU A 322 -14.83 7.15 9.75
CA LEU A 322 -13.89 6.77 10.81
C LEU A 322 -14.30 7.37 12.17
N GLU A 323 -14.91 8.55 12.19
CA GLU A 323 -15.32 9.25 13.43
C GLU A 323 -16.33 8.44 14.27
N GLN A 324 -17.09 7.56 13.61
CA GLN A 324 -18.08 6.68 14.25
C GLN A 324 -17.46 5.44 14.89
N PHE A 325 -16.25 5.07 14.49
CA PHE A 325 -15.59 3.83 14.93
C PHE A 325 -14.33 4.18 15.73
N ARG A 326 -14.53 4.60 16.98
CA ARG A 326 -13.46 5.00 17.89
C ARG A 326 -13.38 4.11 19.13
N ASP A 327 -12.18 4.02 19.70
CA ASP A 327 -11.92 3.34 20.95
C ASP A 327 -12.41 4.18 22.14
N ILE A 328 -13.73 4.21 22.35
CA ILE A 328 -14.43 4.95 23.41
C ILE A 328 -15.46 4.03 24.05
N ASP A 329 -15.36 3.85 25.38
CA ASP A 329 -16.27 3.07 26.23
C ASP A 329 -16.57 1.65 25.72
N ARG A 330 -15.58 1.07 25.02
CA ARG A 330 -15.67 -0.27 24.44
C ARG A 330 -15.71 -1.36 25.51
N GLN A 331 -16.70 -2.24 25.39
CA GLN A 331 -16.88 -3.38 26.28
C GLN A 331 -15.93 -4.55 25.96
N LYS A 332 -15.44 -4.62 24.72
CA LYS A 332 -14.51 -5.64 24.26
C LYS A 332 -13.14 -5.01 24.02
N GLN A 333 -12.09 -5.75 24.36
CA GLN A 333 -10.71 -5.34 24.11
C GLN A 333 -9.97 -6.48 23.42
N CYS A 334 -9.17 -6.15 22.41
CA CYS A 334 -8.34 -7.14 21.75
C CYS A 334 -7.05 -7.33 22.58
N SER A 335 -6.56 -8.56 22.68
CA SER A 335 -5.29 -8.81 23.39
C SER A 335 -4.09 -8.29 22.61
N MET A 336 -4.21 -8.22 21.28
CA MET A 336 -3.13 -7.84 20.35
C MET A 336 -2.74 -6.36 20.48
N ASP A 337 -3.68 -5.49 20.82
CA ASP A 337 -3.47 -4.06 21.01
C ASP A 337 -3.45 -3.64 22.48
N SER A 338 -3.35 -4.58 23.43
CA SER A 338 -3.39 -4.31 24.88
C SER A 338 -2.40 -3.24 25.37
N TRP A 339 -1.33 -2.98 24.62
CA TRP A 339 -0.33 -1.95 24.88
C TRP A 339 -0.87 -0.51 24.88
N LYS A 340 -1.95 -0.25 24.13
CA LYS A 340 -2.57 1.08 24.02
C LYS A 340 -3.38 1.46 25.26
N GLY A 341 -3.80 0.47 26.05
CA GLY A 341 -4.76 0.66 27.13
C GLY A 341 -6.19 0.79 26.61
N ASN A 342 -7.06 1.38 27.43
CA ASN A 342 -8.49 1.55 27.11
C ASN A 342 -8.79 3.01 26.77
N ASN A 343 -9.89 3.24 26.05
CA ASN A 343 -10.47 4.56 25.83
C ASN A 343 -9.47 5.57 25.22
N THR A 344 -8.70 5.12 24.24
CA THR A 344 -7.73 6.00 23.58
C THR A 344 -8.40 7.10 22.74
N GLY A 345 -9.66 6.90 22.33
CA GLY A 345 -10.37 7.76 21.39
C GLY A 345 -9.85 7.69 19.96
N ALA A 346 -8.84 6.86 19.69
CA ALA A 346 -8.27 6.63 18.38
C ALA A 346 -9.22 5.77 17.52
N PHE A 347 -8.96 5.70 16.21
CA PHE A 347 -9.81 4.98 15.27
C PHE A 347 -9.60 3.47 15.40
N LEU A 348 -10.71 2.74 15.32
CA LEU A 348 -10.71 1.29 15.18
C LEU A 348 -10.35 0.89 13.76
N THR A 349 -9.74 -0.27 13.59
CA THR A 349 -9.38 -0.80 12.27
C THR A 349 -10.61 -1.09 11.44
N TRP A 350 -11.57 -1.87 11.95
CA TRP A 350 -12.74 -2.25 11.19
C TRP A 350 -13.86 -1.23 11.35
N LEU A 351 -14.46 -0.77 10.26
CA LEU A 351 -15.62 0.13 10.25
C LEU A 351 -16.92 -0.69 10.43
N LYS A 352 -16.97 -1.47 11.51
CA LYS A 352 -18.10 -2.32 11.88
C LYS A 352 -18.27 -2.36 13.40
N ASP A 353 -19.52 -2.32 13.84
CA ASP A 353 -19.90 -2.45 15.25
C ASP A 353 -19.66 -3.88 15.75
N GLU A 354 -18.72 -4.01 16.69
CA GLU A 354 -18.33 -5.28 17.29
C GLU A 354 -19.33 -5.85 18.30
N ASN A 355 -20.36 -5.08 18.70
CA ASN A 355 -21.38 -5.54 19.64
C ASN A 355 -22.51 -6.32 18.94
N LYS A 356 -22.60 -6.23 17.62
CA LYS A 356 -23.54 -7.02 16.83
C LYS A 356 -23.08 -8.46 16.72
N ASP A 357 -24.04 -9.35 16.45
CA ASP A 357 -23.72 -10.73 16.09
C ASP A 357 -22.80 -10.72 14.86
N ILE A 358 -21.69 -11.46 14.97
CA ILE A 358 -20.61 -11.51 14.00
C ILE A 358 -21.07 -11.89 12.59
N PHE A 359 -22.11 -12.72 12.47
CA PHE A 359 -22.64 -13.21 11.19
C PHE A 359 -24.02 -12.65 10.85
N ALA A 360 -24.60 -11.73 11.64
CA ALA A 360 -25.92 -11.18 11.32
C ALA A 360 -25.94 -10.33 10.05
N THR A 361 -24.81 -9.69 9.70
CA THR A 361 -24.67 -8.86 8.49
C THR A 361 -23.40 -9.23 7.70
N PRO A 362 -23.37 -10.40 7.05
CA PRO A 362 -22.18 -10.82 6.30
C PRO A 362 -21.92 -9.89 5.11
N ASP A 363 -22.95 -9.25 4.53
CA ASP A 363 -22.81 -8.28 3.44
C ASP A 363 -22.04 -7.02 3.85
N SER A 364 -21.82 -6.78 5.14
CA SER A 364 -20.95 -5.71 5.65
C SER A 364 -19.59 -6.23 6.16
N GLY A 365 -19.27 -7.50 5.89
CA GLY A 365 -18.07 -8.19 6.35
C GLY A 365 -18.15 -8.72 7.78
N VAL A 366 -17.12 -9.44 8.22
CA VAL A 366 -17.01 -10.13 9.51
C VAL A 366 -15.70 -9.72 10.16
N ILE A 367 -15.78 -9.10 11.35
CA ILE A 367 -14.60 -8.71 12.12
C ILE A 367 -13.81 -9.97 12.49
N PRO A 368 -12.54 -10.11 12.06
CA PRO A 368 -11.70 -11.22 12.48
C PRO A 368 -11.65 -11.30 14.01
N SER A 369 -11.82 -12.49 14.57
CA SER A 369 -11.87 -12.75 16.02
C SER A 369 -13.04 -12.13 16.80
N ALA A 370 -14.06 -11.57 16.13
CA ALA A 370 -15.25 -10.96 16.75
C ALA A 370 -14.98 -9.72 17.64
N VAL A 371 -13.74 -9.24 17.68
CA VAL A 371 -13.30 -8.10 18.49
C VAL A 371 -12.52 -7.16 17.57
N ASN A 372 -12.95 -5.91 17.54
CA ASN A 372 -12.26 -4.85 16.81
C ASN A 372 -10.97 -4.46 17.55
N LEU A 373 -10.10 -3.71 16.89
CA LEU A 373 -8.80 -3.37 17.44
C LEU A 373 -8.35 -2.00 16.96
N VAL A 374 -7.33 -1.48 17.60
CA VAL A 374 -6.63 -0.24 17.24
C VAL A 374 -5.22 -0.62 16.82
N ASP A 375 -4.83 -0.20 15.62
CA ASP A 375 -3.49 -0.39 15.08
C ASP A 375 -2.84 0.98 14.78
N GLU A 376 -1.56 1.11 15.11
CA GLU A 376 -0.83 2.37 14.99
C GLU A 376 -0.52 2.77 13.54
N VAL A 377 -0.38 1.82 12.62
CA VAL A 377 -0.18 2.09 11.18
C VAL A 377 -1.50 2.56 10.57
N VAL A 378 -2.60 1.90 10.92
CA VAL A 378 -3.95 2.30 10.49
C VAL A 378 -4.24 3.74 10.91
N ASN A 379 -3.97 4.07 12.18
CA ASN A 379 -4.17 5.43 12.69
C ASN A 379 -3.18 6.44 12.08
N ALA A 380 -1.95 6.04 11.75
CA ALA A 380 -1.03 6.91 10.99
C ALA A 380 -1.56 7.23 9.59
N ASN A 381 -2.16 6.27 8.89
CA ASN A 381 -2.76 6.51 7.58
C ASN A 381 -4.05 7.36 7.68
N ALA A 382 -4.85 7.18 8.74
CA ALA A 382 -5.98 8.05 9.03
C ALA A 382 -5.56 9.50 9.28
N VAL A 383 -4.57 9.72 10.15
CA VAL A 383 -4.01 11.06 10.41
C VAL A 383 -3.44 11.68 9.13
N PHE A 384 -2.75 10.88 8.29
CA PHE A 384 -2.25 11.33 6.99
C PHE A 384 -3.39 11.84 6.10
N SER A 385 -4.42 11.01 5.89
CA SER A 385 -5.53 11.35 4.99
C SER A 385 -6.37 12.52 5.49
N MET A 386 -6.70 12.54 6.79
CA MET A 386 -7.45 13.65 7.41
C MET A 386 -6.67 14.96 7.34
N ALA A 387 -5.38 14.96 7.70
CA ALA A 387 -4.57 16.17 7.65
C ALA A 387 -4.41 16.69 6.20
N LEU A 388 -4.19 15.79 5.24
CA LEU A 388 -4.07 16.11 3.82
C LEU A 388 -5.37 16.75 3.27
N ASN A 389 -6.53 16.33 3.77
CA ASN A 389 -7.84 16.83 3.39
C ASN A 389 -8.33 18.01 4.25
N GLY A 390 -7.50 18.53 5.16
CA GLY A 390 -7.88 19.67 6.02
C GLY A 390 -8.84 19.32 7.16
N MET A 391 -9.01 18.02 7.47
CA MET A 391 -9.91 17.50 8.50
C MET A 391 -9.20 17.30 9.85
N LYS A 392 -8.38 18.27 10.27
CA LYS A 392 -7.62 18.18 11.54
C LYS A 392 -8.50 18.37 12.79
N ASP A 393 -9.71 18.91 12.60
CA ASP A 393 -10.69 19.13 13.67
C ASP A 393 -11.68 17.95 13.81
N SER A 394 -11.57 16.93 12.96
CA SER A 394 -12.40 15.72 13.02
C SER A 394 -12.27 14.99 14.35
N GLU A 395 -13.37 14.39 14.79
CA GLU A 395 -13.37 13.64 16.02
C GLU A 395 -12.40 12.44 15.96
N GLY A 396 -11.57 12.29 16.99
CA GLY A 396 -10.56 11.23 17.04
C GLY A 396 -9.21 11.58 16.39
N TYR A 397 -9.11 12.65 15.59
CA TYR A 397 -7.83 13.06 14.96
C TYR A 397 -6.71 13.26 15.99
N ASN A 398 -6.97 14.08 17.02
CA ASN A 398 -6.00 14.35 18.09
C ASN A 398 -5.69 13.08 18.91
N SER A 399 -6.68 12.23 19.17
CA SER A 399 -6.50 10.95 19.83
C SER A 399 -5.62 9.99 19.03
N ALA A 400 -5.77 9.95 17.70
CA ALA A 400 -4.90 9.19 16.82
C ALA A 400 -3.45 9.72 16.82
N CYS A 401 -3.25 11.04 16.82
CA CYS A 401 -1.91 11.63 17.02
C CYS A 401 -1.30 11.22 18.38
N MET A 402 -2.09 11.20 19.44
CA MET A 402 -1.65 10.76 20.76
C MET A 402 -1.30 9.27 20.80
N LEU A 403 -2.08 8.42 20.13
CA LEU A 403 -1.77 6.98 19.98
C LEU A 403 -0.42 6.77 19.28
N ILE A 404 -0.16 7.50 18.20
CA ILE A 404 1.14 7.43 17.48
C ILE A 404 2.28 7.84 18.42
N LYS A 405 2.11 8.93 19.17
CA LYS A 405 3.08 9.35 20.18
C LYS A 405 3.30 8.27 21.24
N ASP A 406 2.24 7.65 21.75
CA ASP A 406 2.33 6.60 22.76
C ASP A 406 3.02 5.34 22.25
N ALA A 407 2.78 4.95 20.99
CA ALA A 407 3.46 3.84 20.33
C ALA A 407 4.98 4.07 20.27
N VAL A 408 5.38 5.31 19.95
CA VAL A 408 6.79 5.74 20.00
C VAL A 408 7.30 5.77 21.43
N ASP A 409 6.54 6.34 22.35
CA ASP A 409 7.02 6.58 23.71
C ASP A 409 7.31 5.31 24.48
N LYS A 410 6.47 4.29 24.26
CA LYS A 410 6.56 2.96 24.84
C LYS A 410 7.50 2.03 24.04
N LYS A 411 8.13 2.50 22.96
CA LYS A 411 8.91 1.69 21.99
C LYS A 411 8.14 0.47 21.44
N ASN A 412 6.82 0.57 21.38
CA ASN A 412 5.96 -0.53 20.92
C ASN A 412 5.97 -0.68 19.41
N TRP A 413 6.23 0.41 18.69
CA TRP A 413 6.30 0.45 17.23
C TRP A 413 7.21 -0.62 16.57
N GLN A 414 8.15 -1.20 17.31
CA GLN A 414 9.03 -2.26 16.81
C GLN A 414 8.38 -3.66 16.77
N LYS A 415 7.24 -3.84 17.45
CA LYS A 415 6.67 -5.17 17.78
C LYS A 415 5.15 -5.26 17.68
N THR A 416 4.44 -4.14 17.67
CA THR A 416 2.97 -4.13 17.86
C THR A 416 2.15 -3.97 16.60
N SER A 417 2.77 -3.71 15.44
CA SER A 417 2.01 -3.53 14.22
C SER A 417 1.42 -4.88 13.80
N ILE A 418 0.10 -5.01 13.93
CA ILE A 418 -0.58 -6.32 13.99
C ILE A 418 -0.52 -7.01 12.62
N PHE A 419 -0.69 -6.22 11.56
CA PHE A 419 -0.70 -6.68 10.18
C PHE A 419 0.59 -6.36 9.42
N TYR A 420 1.56 -5.69 10.05
CA TYR A 420 2.72 -5.10 9.39
C TYR A 420 4.04 -5.69 9.91
N PRO A 421 4.46 -6.86 9.41
CA PRO A 421 5.67 -7.55 9.86
C PRO A 421 6.98 -6.80 9.55
N GLN A 422 6.95 -5.86 8.61
CA GLN A 422 8.08 -5.03 8.24
C GLN A 422 8.22 -3.86 9.21
N ARG A 423 9.26 -3.92 10.05
CA ARG A 423 9.49 -2.99 11.17
C ARG A 423 9.45 -1.51 10.77
N MET A 424 9.88 -1.17 9.55
CA MET A 424 9.95 0.22 9.10
C MET A 424 8.64 0.79 8.55
N ILE A 425 7.54 0.01 8.49
CA ILE A 425 6.24 0.50 8.00
C ILE A 425 5.66 1.57 8.91
N PHE A 426 5.66 1.36 10.23
CA PHE A 426 5.15 2.38 11.16
C PHE A 426 5.95 3.69 11.09
N PRO A 427 7.30 3.68 11.18
CA PRO A 427 8.09 4.90 10.97
C PRO A 427 7.75 5.61 9.65
N TYR A 428 7.64 4.86 8.55
CA TYR A 428 7.25 5.42 7.26
C TYR A 428 5.86 6.09 7.32
N CYS A 429 4.83 5.39 7.78
CA CYS A 429 3.45 5.93 7.79
C CYS A 429 3.32 7.13 8.74
N ALA A 430 3.89 7.05 9.94
CA ALA A 430 3.85 8.15 10.92
C ALA A 430 4.58 9.40 10.41
N SER A 431 5.76 9.22 9.78
CA SER A 431 6.49 10.35 9.21
C SER A 431 5.85 10.91 7.94
N ARG A 432 5.16 10.08 7.14
CA ARG A 432 4.34 10.53 6.00
C ARG A 432 3.14 11.35 6.47
N ALA A 433 2.47 10.93 7.54
CA ALA A 433 1.40 11.70 8.17
C ALA A 433 1.91 13.07 8.65
N PHE A 434 3.04 13.08 9.36
CA PHE A 434 3.70 14.30 9.83
C PHE A 434 4.09 15.25 8.69
N ARG A 435 4.84 14.76 7.70
CA ARG A 435 5.40 15.59 6.62
C ARG A 435 4.41 15.87 5.51
N ASP A 436 3.89 14.82 4.89
CA ASP A 436 3.14 14.92 3.63
C ASP A 436 1.66 15.23 3.87
N GLY A 437 1.08 14.66 4.93
CA GLY A 437 -0.26 15.03 5.40
C GLY A 437 -0.30 16.39 6.09
N GLY A 438 0.86 16.89 6.53
CA GLY A 438 0.95 18.13 7.29
C GLY A 438 0.40 18.00 8.71
N ALA A 439 0.48 16.82 9.34
CA ALA A 439 0.13 16.64 10.75
C ALA A 439 1.24 17.14 11.70
N ASP A 440 1.78 18.32 11.46
CA ASP A 440 3.01 18.85 12.06
C ASP A 440 2.80 19.57 13.41
N ASN A 441 1.83 19.12 14.21
CA ASN A 441 1.58 19.66 15.54
C ASN A 441 2.69 19.27 16.55
N SER A 442 2.68 19.89 17.73
CA SER A 442 3.71 19.66 18.77
C SER A 442 3.78 18.21 19.25
N VAL A 443 2.64 17.50 19.30
CA VAL A 443 2.55 16.08 19.67
C VAL A 443 3.32 15.22 18.68
N MET A 444 3.00 15.36 17.39
CA MET A 444 3.66 14.62 16.32
C MET A 444 5.13 15.01 16.17
N LYS A 445 5.48 16.30 16.29
CA LYS A 445 6.88 16.76 16.23
C LYS A 445 7.73 16.09 17.33
N ASN A 446 7.21 16.02 18.56
CA ASN A 446 7.91 15.36 19.67
C ASN A 446 8.01 13.84 19.47
N ALA A 447 6.95 13.20 18.96
CA ALA A 447 6.99 11.79 18.59
C ALA A 447 8.06 11.52 17.51
N MET A 448 8.13 12.33 16.45
CA MET A 448 9.10 12.16 15.37
C MET A 448 10.55 12.34 15.83
N LYS A 449 10.81 13.27 16.76
CA LYS A 449 12.15 13.41 17.37
C LYS A 449 12.60 12.15 18.10
N LYS A 450 11.72 11.58 18.92
CA LYS A 450 12.03 10.36 19.67
C LYS A 450 12.17 9.16 18.74
N LEU A 451 11.25 9.02 17.78
CA LEU A 451 11.30 7.96 16.78
C LEU A 451 12.57 8.05 15.91
N LEU A 452 13.02 9.26 15.57
CA LEU A 452 14.27 9.47 14.83
C LEU A 452 15.47 8.91 15.59
N LYS A 453 15.57 9.22 16.88
CA LYS A 453 16.65 8.69 17.73
C LYS A 453 16.63 7.16 17.76
N ASP A 454 15.45 6.57 17.95
CA ASP A 454 15.30 5.11 18.00
C ASP A 454 15.64 4.45 16.65
N VAL A 455 15.23 5.04 15.52
CA VAL A 455 15.52 4.51 14.18
C VAL A 455 17.02 4.60 13.83
N LEU A 456 17.69 5.71 14.19
CA LEU A 456 19.14 5.84 14.00
C LEU A 456 19.91 4.79 14.83
N GLU A 457 19.50 4.59 16.08
CA GLU A 457 20.05 3.54 16.96
C GLU A 457 19.83 2.13 16.38
N ASP A 458 18.60 1.80 15.97
CA ASP A 458 18.26 0.50 15.37
C ASP A 458 19.07 0.22 14.09
N GLN A 459 19.26 1.24 13.25
CA GLN A 459 20.03 1.12 12.01
C GLN A 459 21.51 0.86 12.28
N ARG A 460 22.11 1.61 13.21
CA ARG A 460 23.51 1.44 13.61
C ARG A 460 23.75 0.06 14.19
N ASP A 461 22.89 -0.38 15.10
CA ASP A 461 23.00 -1.70 15.73
C ASP A 461 22.81 -2.82 14.73
N PHE A 462 21.91 -2.65 13.76
CA PHE A 462 21.71 -3.61 12.67
C PHE A 462 22.96 -3.74 11.80
N VAL A 463 23.57 -2.63 11.36
CA VAL A 463 24.79 -2.67 10.53
C VAL A 463 25.97 -3.26 11.29
N LYS A 464 26.09 -2.98 12.60
CA LYS A 464 27.11 -3.62 13.45
C LYS A 464 26.99 -5.14 13.47
N GLN A 465 25.75 -5.66 13.44
CA GLN A 465 25.47 -7.10 13.40
C GLN A 465 25.53 -7.69 11.98
N ASN A 466 25.43 -6.86 10.94
CA ASN A 466 25.38 -7.26 9.53
C ASN A 466 26.36 -6.40 8.71
N PRO A 467 27.68 -6.53 8.94
CA PRO A 467 28.70 -5.66 8.33
C PRO A 467 28.78 -5.77 6.79
N ASP A 468 28.22 -6.83 6.21
CA ASP A 468 28.09 -7.05 4.77
C ASP A 468 26.97 -6.21 4.13
N LYS A 469 26.13 -5.55 4.93
CA LYS A 469 25.00 -4.73 4.47
C LYS A 469 25.12 -3.27 4.96
N PRO A 470 26.20 -2.55 4.60
CA PRO A 470 26.38 -1.18 5.04
C PRO A 470 25.24 -0.29 4.55
N GLY A 471 24.62 0.45 5.47
CA GLY A 471 23.51 1.37 5.17
C GLY A 471 22.12 0.72 5.17
N ALA A 472 22.01 -0.59 5.35
CA ALA A 472 20.71 -1.25 5.44
C ALA A 472 19.99 -0.95 6.77
N PHE A 473 18.66 -0.99 6.74
CA PHE A 473 17.80 -0.87 7.93
C PHE A 473 17.23 -2.24 8.34
N PRO A 474 16.92 -2.46 9.63
CA PRO A 474 16.35 -3.72 10.10
C PRO A 474 14.91 -3.92 9.62
N GLY A 475 14.61 -5.08 9.05
CA GLY A 475 13.26 -5.43 8.57
C GLY A 475 12.33 -6.07 9.59
N GLY A 476 12.84 -6.45 10.77
CA GLY A 476 12.06 -7.17 11.78
C GLY A 476 11.76 -8.62 11.36
N ALA A 477 10.47 -8.95 11.22
CA ALA A 477 10.04 -10.28 10.78
C ALA A 477 10.27 -10.49 9.27
N ASP A 478 10.26 -9.40 8.49
CA ASP A 478 10.78 -9.39 7.14
C ASP A 478 12.32 -9.39 7.18
N ARG A 479 12.94 -10.35 6.48
CA ARG A 479 14.40 -10.48 6.39
C ARG A 479 15.00 -9.77 5.19
N THR A 480 14.17 -9.29 4.27
CA THR A 480 14.64 -8.49 3.15
C THR A 480 15.02 -7.10 3.63
N THR A 481 16.10 -6.58 3.07
CA THR A 481 16.69 -5.31 3.49
C THR A 481 16.46 -4.19 2.50
N ASP A 482 16.03 -4.50 1.27
CA ASP A 482 15.70 -3.48 0.27
C ASP A 482 14.48 -2.66 0.70
N LEU A 483 13.40 -3.33 1.12
CA LEU A 483 12.18 -2.65 1.55
C LEU A 483 12.38 -1.86 2.84
N SER A 484 12.99 -2.45 3.87
CA SER A 484 13.25 -1.76 5.13
C SER A 484 14.14 -0.53 4.94
N THR A 485 15.14 -0.63 4.05
CA THR A 485 16.04 0.50 3.75
C THR A 485 15.32 1.59 2.97
N ALA A 486 14.47 1.25 2.00
CA ALA A 486 13.65 2.25 1.30
C ALA A 486 12.75 3.01 2.29
N LEU A 487 12.00 2.29 3.12
CA LEU A 487 11.13 2.88 4.15
C LEU A 487 11.92 3.72 5.17
N GLY A 488 13.10 3.26 5.60
CA GLY A 488 13.97 3.98 6.52
C GLY A 488 14.55 5.26 5.93
N VAL A 489 14.99 5.23 4.67
CA VAL A 489 15.44 6.43 3.95
C VAL A 489 14.31 7.43 3.80
N ILE A 490 13.10 6.97 3.43
CA ILE A 490 11.93 7.86 3.34
C ILE A 490 11.59 8.47 4.71
N PHE A 491 11.63 7.68 5.78
CA PHE A 491 11.42 8.17 7.14
C PHE A 491 12.39 9.32 7.47
N LEU A 492 13.69 9.14 7.20
CA LEU A 492 14.69 10.19 7.43
C LEU A 492 14.37 11.44 6.61
N LEU A 493 14.00 11.28 5.34
CA LEU A 493 13.64 12.40 4.45
C LEU A 493 12.37 13.12 4.92
N ASN A 494 11.37 12.39 5.42
CA ASN A 494 10.15 12.96 5.96
C ASN A 494 10.40 13.70 7.28
N VAL A 495 11.21 13.18 8.19
CA VAL A 495 11.54 13.88 9.44
C VAL A 495 12.41 15.11 9.17
N GLY A 496 13.38 14.98 8.27
CA GLY A 496 14.27 16.05 7.84
C GLY A 496 15.43 16.33 8.81
N LYS A 497 16.45 17.00 8.29
CA LYS A 497 17.69 17.31 9.01
C LYS A 497 17.50 18.29 10.16
N ASP A 498 16.53 19.20 10.05
CA ASP A 498 16.29 20.22 11.08
C ASP A 498 15.89 19.57 12.41
N LEU A 499 14.99 18.58 12.37
CA LEU A 499 14.61 17.82 13.56
C LEU A 499 15.79 17.00 14.12
N ALA A 500 16.66 16.48 13.26
CA ALA A 500 17.89 15.80 13.68
C ALA A 500 18.84 16.76 14.41
N ASN A 501 19.00 17.98 13.91
CA ASN A 501 19.81 19.02 14.55
C ASN A 501 19.23 19.41 15.92
N GLU A 502 17.90 19.54 16.03
CA GLU A 502 17.21 19.86 17.29
C GLU A 502 17.48 18.82 18.40
N ILE A 503 17.82 17.57 18.05
CA ILE A 503 18.17 16.51 19.02
C ILE A 503 19.68 16.19 19.05
N GLY A 504 20.52 17.00 18.40
CA GLY A 504 21.98 16.80 18.36
C GLY A 504 22.46 15.63 17.49
N ALA A 505 21.60 15.08 16.64
CA ALA A 505 21.87 13.90 15.80
C ALA A 505 22.20 14.24 14.34
N GLY A 506 22.42 15.52 14.00
CA GLY A 506 22.59 15.96 12.61
C GLY A 506 23.69 15.25 11.81
N LYS A 507 24.84 14.97 12.44
CA LYS A 507 25.95 14.24 11.78
C LYS A 507 25.61 12.77 11.51
N GLU A 508 25.05 12.07 12.51
CA GLU A 508 24.63 10.67 12.38
C GLU A 508 23.51 10.55 11.33
N TYR A 509 22.56 11.49 11.32
CA TYR A 509 21.51 11.57 10.30
C TYR A 509 22.08 11.65 8.88
N ASP A 510 23.03 12.56 8.62
CA ASP A 510 23.63 12.72 7.29
C ASP A 510 24.34 11.44 6.83
N GLU A 511 25.06 10.78 7.74
CA GLU A 511 25.77 9.54 7.47
C GLU A 511 24.81 8.38 7.16
N VAL A 512 23.80 8.18 8.00
CA VAL A 512 22.81 7.11 7.80
C VAL A 512 22.01 7.34 6.53
N LEU A 513 21.57 8.58 6.26
CA LEU A 513 20.85 8.91 5.02
C LEU A 513 21.69 8.60 3.78
N LYS A 514 22.94 9.06 3.75
CA LYS A 514 23.86 8.81 2.64
C LYS A 514 24.11 7.32 2.44
N ASN A 515 24.32 6.58 3.51
CA ASN A 515 24.58 5.14 3.45
C ASN A 515 23.34 4.35 2.98
N GLY A 516 22.14 4.71 3.43
CA GLY A 516 20.89 4.12 2.97
C GLY A 516 20.63 4.36 1.48
N VAL A 517 20.87 5.58 0.98
CA VAL A 517 20.78 5.89 -0.46
C VAL A 517 21.79 5.05 -1.26
N ASN A 518 23.04 4.98 -0.80
CA ASN A 518 24.06 4.16 -1.46
C ASN A 518 23.71 2.68 -1.48
N TYR A 519 23.08 2.17 -0.41
CA TYR A 519 22.59 0.79 -0.36
C TYR A 519 21.55 0.55 -1.46
N LEU A 520 20.53 1.40 -1.57
CA LEU A 520 19.48 1.26 -2.59
C LEU A 520 20.05 1.29 -4.01
N LEU A 521 20.99 2.19 -4.31
CA LEU A 521 21.62 2.27 -5.63
C LEU A 521 22.38 0.98 -5.98
N ARG A 522 23.12 0.41 -5.03
CA ARG A 522 23.91 -0.82 -5.22
C ARG A 522 23.08 -2.09 -5.32
N ASN A 523 21.94 -2.14 -4.63
CA ASN A 523 21.11 -3.36 -4.55
C ASN A 523 20.06 -3.49 -5.65
N SER A 524 19.88 -2.46 -6.48
CA SER A 524 18.97 -2.55 -7.63
C SER A 524 19.37 -3.69 -8.58
N SER A 525 18.39 -4.31 -9.22
CA SER A 525 18.59 -5.37 -10.19
C SER A 525 17.90 -5.06 -11.52
N PRO A 526 18.49 -5.46 -12.66
CA PRO A 526 17.88 -5.21 -13.96
C PRO A 526 16.57 -5.99 -14.13
N HIS A 527 15.56 -5.29 -14.66
CA HIS A 527 14.30 -5.85 -15.13
C HIS A 527 14.27 -5.89 -16.64
N LYS A 528 13.93 -7.05 -17.19
CA LYS A 528 13.72 -7.22 -18.62
C LYS A 528 12.31 -6.75 -18.94
N ILE A 529 12.22 -5.80 -19.86
CA ILE A 529 10.95 -5.26 -20.36
C ILE A 529 10.23 -6.34 -21.14
N GLU A 530 8.99 -6.64 -20.74
CA GLU A 530 8.19 -7.70 -21.37
C GLU A 530 7.14 -7.12 -22.34
N ASN A 531 6.70 -5.87 -22.14
CA ASN A 531 5.59 -5.27 -22.91
C ASN A 531 6.05 -4.32 -24.02
N PHE A 532 5.30 -4.27 -25.13
CA PHE A 532 5.64 -3.46 -26.32
C PHE A 532 5.25 -1.99 -26.19
N ASP A 533 4.22 -1.72 -25.40
CA ASP A 533 3.72 -0.38 -25.12
C ASP A 533 4.47 0.31 -23.97
N THR A 534 5.44 -0.37 -23.35
CA THR A 534 6.28 0.21 -22.29
C THR A 534 7.02 1.42 -22.83
N PHE A 535 6.92 2.55 -22.12
CA PHE A 535 7.57 3.77 -22.56
C PHE A 535 9.08 3.55 -22.68
N ASN A 536 9.67 4.23 -23.66
CA ASN A 536 11.09 4.18 -23.97
C ASN A 536 11.56 2.89 -24.71
N ARG A 537 10.74 1.84 -24.89
CA ARG A 537 11.18 0.54 -25.46
C ARG A 537 12.07 0.64 -26.70
N ASP A 538 11.72 1.49 -27.67
CA ASP A 538 12.46 1.59 -28.94
C ASP A 538 13.79 2.36 -28.81
N LYS A 539 13.85 3.35 -27.90
CA LYS A 539 15.06 4.14 -27.62
C LYS A 539 16.03 3.41 -26.67
N LEU A 540 15.53 2.45 -25.90
CA LEU A 540 16.31 1.60 -24.98
C LEU A 540 17.32 0.68 -25.69
N ARG A 541 17.23 0.48 -27.01
CA ARG A 541 18.25 -0.24 -27.79
C ARG A 541 19.58 0.52 -27.90
N THR A 542 19.59 1.83 -27.64
CA THR A 542 20.76 2.71 -27.83
C THR A 542 21.42 3.18 -26.53
N LEU A 543 20.81 2.91 -25.37
CA LEU A 543 21.34 3.28 -24.05
C LEU A 543 21.78 2.03 -23.29
N GLU A 544 22.94 2.09 -22.64
CA GLU A 544 23.41 1.04 -21.72
C GLU A 544 22.42 0.74 -20.58
N SER A 545 21.45 1.63 -20.32
CA SER A 545 20.38 1.46 -19.33
C SER A 545 19.03 1.04 -19.92
N GLY A 546 19.01 0.34 -21.07
CA GLY A 546 17.84 -0.18 -21.78
C GLY A 546 16.85 -1.08 -21.01
N LYS A 547 16.91 -1.11 -19.68
CA LYS A 547 16.26 -2.07 -18.79
C LYS A 547 15.55 -1.31 -17.67
N GLY A 548 14.41 -1.83 -17.21
CA GLY A 548 13.85 -1.39 -15.94
C GLY A 548 14.81 -1.75 -14.80
N LEU A 549 14.61 -1.17 -13.63
CA LEU A 549 15.30 -1.53 -12.40
C LEU A 549 14.27 -1.87 -11.33
N LYS A 550 14.56 -2.93 -10.57
CA LYS A 550 13.70 -3.43 -9.50
C LYS A 550 14.52 -3.84 -8.28
N TRP A 551 13.85 -3.87 -7.14
CA TRP A 551 14.41 -4.32 -5.85
C TRP A 551 13.74 -5.61 -5.39
N GLU A 552 14.37 -6.32 -4.45
CA GLU A 552 13.85 -7.59 -3.94
C GLU A 552 12.45 -7.40 -3.32
N ALA A 553 11.51 -8.29 -3.64
CA ALA A 553 10.19 -8.29 -3.02
C ALA A 553 10.29 -8.34 -1.50
N GLY A 554 9.76 -7.32 -0.84
CA GLY A 554 9.64 -7.26 0.62
C GLY A 554 8.30 -7.81 1.08
N LEU A 555 8.25 -8.18 2.37
CA LEU A 555 7.04 -8.60 3.04
C LEU A 555 6.36 -7.37 3.62
N PHE A 556 5.21 -7.03 3.07
CA PHE A 556 4.52 -5.80 3.44
C PHE A 556 3.40 -6.03 4.44
N PHE A 557 2.53 -6.99 4.17
CA PHE A 557 1.33 -7.25 4.98
C PHE A 557 1.24 -8.72 5.41
N ALA A 558 0.69 -8.96 6.58
CA ALA A 558 0.36 -10.28 7.09
C ALA A 558 -1.10 -10.31 7.54
N GLY A 559 -1.82 -11.35 7.11
CA GLY A 559 -3.25 -11.49 7.40
C GLY A 559 -3.56 -11.98 8.82
N ASP A 560 -2.51 -12.27 9.60
CA ASP A 560 -2.62 -12.78 10.95
C ASP A 560 -1.31 -12.54 11.75
N PRO A 561 -1.38 -12.48 13.09
CA PRO A 561 -0.22 -12.25 13.95
C PRO A 561 0.88 -13.31 13.85
N GLN A 562 0.53 -14.54 13.43
CA GLN A 562 1.49 -15.64 13.29
C GLN A 562 2.18 -15.62 11.92
N ASN A 563 1.83 -14.67 11.05
CA ASN A 563 2.34 -14.55 9.70
C ASN A 563 2.08 -15.81 8.85
N CYS A 564 0.94 -16.48 9.06
CA CYS A 564 0.52 -17.63 8.27
C CYS A 564 0.13 -17.25 6.84
N THR A 565 -0.37 -16.03 6.62
CA THR A 565 -0.64 -15.48 5.29
C THR A 565 0.13 -14.18 5.10
N GLN A 566 0.94 -14.10 4.05
CA GLN A 566 1.90 -13.02 3.83
C GLN A 566 1.80 -12.44 2.43
N TRP A 567 1.82 -11.12 2.29
CA TRP A 567 1.81 -10.42 1.00
C TRP A 567 3.20 -9.90 0.66
N TRP A 568 3.68 -10.31 -0.50
CA TRP A 568 4.98 -9.92 -1.05
C TRP A 568 4.78 -9.22 -2.39
N SER A 569 5.55 -8.17 -2.67
CA SER A 569 5.51 -7.50 -3.98
C SER A 569 6.83 -6.83 -4.32
N GLU A 570 7.36 -7.14 -5.50
CA GLU A 570 8.50 -6.43 -6.08
C GLU A 570 8.13 -4.99 -6.48
N ALA A 571 6.89 -4.77 -6.94
CA ALA A 571 6.40 -3.46 -7.34
C ALA A 571 6.29 -2.51 -6.16
N TYR A 572 5.83 -3.00 -5.01
CA TYR A 572 5.82 -2.23 -3.77
C TYR A 572 7.23 -1.83 -3.32
N THR A 573 8.17 -2.77 -3.23
CA THR A 573 9.56 -2.42 -2.86
C THR A 573 10.15 -1.41 -3.84
N THR A 574 9.91 -1.60 -5.14
CA THR A 574 10.42 -0.71 -6.20
C THR A 574 9.81 0.68 -6.11
N ALA A 575 8.51 0.79 -5.82
CA ALA A 575 7.85 2.07 -5.58
C ALA A 575 8.42 2.78 -4.35
N MET A 576 8.67 2.08 -3.24
CA MET A 576 9.30 2.67 -2.06
C MET A 576 10.74 3.11 -2.34
N ALA A 577 11.53 2.33 -3.09
CA ALA A 577 12.86 2.75 -3.50
C ALA A 577 12.81 4.00 -4.42
N LEU A 578 11.83 4.06 -5.33
CA LEU A 578 11.56 5.22 -6.17
C LEU A 578 11.21 6.46 -5.32
N GLU A 579 10.36 6.32 -4.31
CA GLU A 579 10.01 7.41 -3.38
C GLU A 579 11.26 7.92 -2.65
N ALA A 580 12.05 7.01 -2.08
CA ALA A 580 13.28 7.32 -1.35
C ALA A 580 14.25 8.13 -2.21
N LEU A 581 14.53 7.66 -3.43
CA LEU A 581 15.48 8.29 -4.34
C LEU A 581 14.95 9.61 -4.91
N ALA A 582 13.65 9.70 -5.20
CA ALA A 582 13.02 10.91 -5.68
C ALA A 582 13.01 12.00 -4.60
N LYS A 583 12.58 11.68 -3.37
CA LYS A 583 12.61 12.61 -2.23
C LYS A 583 14.03 13.05 -1.88
N TYR A 584 15.00 12.13 -1.93
CA TYR A 584 16.41 12.49 -1.76
C TYR A 584 16.86 13.46 -2.85
N SER A 585 16.57 13.18 -4.12
CA SER A 585 16.94 14.07 -5.23
C SER A 585 16.30 15.45 -5.10
N LEU A 586 15.06 15.49 -4.62
CA LEU A 586 14.32 16.73 -4.36
C LEU A 586 14.69 17.40 -3.03
N ALA A 587 15.72 16.93 -2.33
CA ALA A 587 16.20 17.50 -1.08
C ALA A 587 15.14 17.62 0.02
N TYR A 588 14.29 16.60 0.20
CA TYR A 588 13.27 16.57 1.26
C TYR A 588 13.85 16.60 2.69
N ASP A 589 15.13 16.20 2.85
CA ASP A 589 15.89 16.40 4.10
C ASP A 589 16.04 17.88 4.49
N LYS A 590 15.79 18.81 3.56
CA LYS A 590 15.88 20.25 3.72
C LYS A 590 14.55 20.92 3.36
N GLY A 591 14.12 21.90 4.15
CA GLY A 591 13.15 22.90 3.67
C GLY A 591 11.66 22.55 3.77
N GLY A 592 11.22 21.75 4.75
CA GLY A 592 9.83 21.80 5.20
C GLY A 592 8.73 21.19 4.30
N VAL A 593 8.96 21.01 3.00
CA VAL A 593 7.87 20.80 2.01
C VAL A 593 7.19 19.43 2.09
N SER A 594 5.87 19.41 1.90
CA SER A 594 5.04 18.20 1.78
C SER A 594 4.98 17.70 0.34
N ILE A 595 4.43 16.51 0.12
CA ILE A 595 4.11 16.07 -1.25
C ILE A 595 3.19 17.07 -1.96
N SER A 596 2.05 17.50 -1.43
CA SER A 596 1.11 18.39 -2.17
C SER A 596 1.69 19.76 -2.54
N ALA A 597 2.52 20.35 -1.69
CA ALA A 597 3.14 21.67 -1.92
C ALA A 597 4.60 21.59 -2.42
N GLY A 598 5.11 20.37 -2.59
CA GLY A 598 6.53 20.12 -2.72
C GLY A 598 7.07 20.18 -4.13
N ARG A 599 8.39 20.19 -4.16
CA ARG A 599 9.20 20.12 -5.38
C ARG A 599 8.86 18.86 -6.18
N ARG A 600 9.03 18.94 -7.50
CA ARG A 600 8.83 17.82 -8.43
C ARG A 600 10.02 17.61 -9.34
N ILE A 601 10.22 16.35 -9.73
CA ILE A 601 11.18 15.98 -10.77
C ILE A 601 10.48 16.12 -12.10
N ASN A 602 10.84 17.13 -12.90
CA ASN A 602 10.33 17.22 -14.27
C ASN A 602 10.93 16.12 -15.14
N ILE A 603 10.05 15.34 -15.78
CA ILE A 603 10.40 14.39 -16.81
C ILE A 603 10.29 15.13 -18.14
N GLU A 604 11.41 15.64 -18.63
CA GLU A 604 11.46 16.23 -19.97
C GLU A 604 11.50 15.16 -21.04
N GLU A 605 11.01 15.50 -22.24
CA GLU A 605 11.11 14.60 -23.37
C GLU A 605 12.59 14.34 -23.61
N TYR A 606 12.97 13.07 -23.79
CA TYR A 606 14.23 12.70 -24.40
C TYR A 606 14.30 13.30 -25.82
N ALA A 607 14.73 14.55 -25.91
CA ALA A 607 14.96 15.34 -27.11
C ALA A 607 16.46 15.28 -27.42
N ARG A 608 16.97 15.02 -28.62
CA ARG A 608 16.49 14.74 -29.98
C ARG A 608 17.68 14.08 -30.70
N ASP A 609 17.41 13.29 -31.74
CA ASP A 609 18.34 12.82 -32.78
C ASP A 609 19.73 12.31 -32.35
N THR A 610 19.92 11.02 -32.61
CA THR A 610 21.21 10.34 -32.79
C THR A 610 22.16 11.19 -33.61
N GLU A 611 23.14 11.79 -32.91
CA GLU A 611 24.46 12.33 -33.35
C GLU A 611 24.90 13.53 -32.48
N LYS A 612 24.01 14.12 -31.67
CA LYS A 612 24.39 15.14 -30.66
C LYS A 612 24.00 14.84 -29.22
N ALA A 613 23.25 13.75 -28.98
CA ALA A 613 22.64 13.42 -27.69
C ALA A 613 23.55 12.69 -26.67
N GLU A 614 24.89 12.78 -26.80
CA GLU A 614 25.79 12.49 -25.67
C GLU A 614 25.75 13.60 -24.60
N LYS A 615 24.99 14.68 -24.83
CA LYS A 615 24.82 15.78 -23.90
C LYS A 615 23.37 15.92 -23.43
N GLU A 616 23.20 15.57 -22.15
CA GLU A 616 22.23 16.11 -21.18
C GLU A 616 20.81 15.54 -21.14
N PHE A 617 20.59 14.74 -20.08
CA PHE A 617 19.32 14.70 -19.36
C PHE A 617 19.13 16.03 -18.61
N LYS A 618 18.04 16.76 -18.85
CA LYS A 618 17.69 17.94 -18.06
C LYS A 618 16.59 17.57 -17.07
N PHE A 619 16.93 17.64 -15.79
CA PHE A 619 15.96 17.65 -14.71
C PHE A 619 15.77 19.09 -14.27
N ASN A 620 14.66 19.69 -14.68
CA ASN A 620 14.26 21.00 -14.18
C ASN A 620 13.35 20.83 -12.96
N ILE A 621 13.28 21.84 -12.10
CA ILE A 621 12.41 21.87 -10.91
C ILE A 621 11.19 22.70 -11.26
N SER A 622 9.99 22.18 -10.98
CA SER A 622 8.71 22.93 -11.08
C SER A 622 8.16 23.27 -9.71
#